data_AF-A0A836RIC7-F1
#
_entry.id   AF-A0A836RIC7-F1
#
_cell.length_a   1.000
_cell.length_b   1.000
_cell.length_c   1.000
_cell.angle_alpha   90.00
_cell.angle_beta   90.00
_cell.angle_gamma   90.00
#
_symmetry.space_group_name_H-M   'P 1'
#
loop_
_entity.id
_entity.type
_entity.pdbx_description
1 polymer ?
#
loop_
_entity_poly.entity_id
_entity_poly.type
_entity_poly.pdbx_seq_one_letter_code
_entity_poly.pdbx_strand_id
1 'polypeptide(L)'
;MGLRFLSAMNLVESRIAENHRRILDRIAASCRRAGRNPAGVRLVAVTKYAELDWVRILLALGVQDLGENRPQQLLQRAAALPKDIRWHLVGHLQRNKVRP
;
A
#
# COMPACT_ATOMS: atom_id res chain seq x y z
N MET A 1 -1.21 6.14 -27.01
CA MET A 1 -0.59 6.10 -25.67
C MET A 1 0.86 6.53 -25.85
N GLY A 2 1.21 7.79 -25.55
CA GLY A 2 2.45 8.44 -26.01
C GLY A 2 3.64 8.36 -25.05
N LEU A 3 4.87 8.57 -25.56
CA LEU A 3 6.14 8.50 -24.80
C LEU A 3 6.15 9.30 -23.48
N ARG A 4 5.44 10.43 -23.42
CA ARG A 4 5.34 11.26 -22.20
C ARG A 4 4.63 10.54 -21.04
N PHE A 5 3.65 9.69 -21.34
CA PHE A 5 2.92 8.93 -20.32
C PHE A 5 3.78 7.82 -19.73
N LEU A 6 4.52 7.09 -20.58
CA LEU A 6 5.48 6.06 -20.16
C LEU A 6 6.61 6.65 -19.30
N SER A 7 7.14 7.82 -19.68
CA SER A 7 8.17 8.52 -18.91
C SER A 7 7.67 8.95 -17.52
N ALA A 8 6.46 9.51 -17.44
CA ALA A 8 5.87 9.89 -16.16
C ALA A 8 5.60 8.69 -15.24
N MET A 9 5.11 7.58 -15.79
CA MET A 9 4.90 6.34 -15.03
C MET A 9 6.20 5.75 -14.50
N ASN A 10 7.28 5.74 -15.29
CA ASN A 10 8.60 5.28 -14.82
C ASN A 10 9.14 6.15 -13.68
N LEU A 11 8.91 7.47 -13.73
CA LEU A 11 9.30 8.36 -12.64
C LEU A 11 8.51 8.07 -11.36
N VAL A 12 7.19 7.86 -11.48
CA VAL A 12 6.33 7.49 -10.34
C VAL A 12 6.75 6.14 -9.75
N GLU A 13 6.99 5.14 -10.59
CA GLU A 13 7.46 3.82 -10.15
C GLU A 13 8.78 3.93 -9.38
N SER A 14 9.76 4.64 -9.94
CA SER A 14 11.05 4.88 -9.28
C SER A 14 10.86 5.57 -7.92
N ARG A 15 9.97 6.56 -7.86
CA ARG A 15 9.69 7.30 -6.62
C ARG A 15 9.00 6.43 -5.57
N ILE A 16 8.08 5.54 -5.97
CA ILE A 16 7.42 4.60 -5.06
C ILE A 16 8.44 3.59 -4.54
N ALA A 17 9.28 3.01 -5.40
CA ALA A 17 10.30 2.05 -5.03
C ALA A 17 11.32 2.64 -4.03
N GLU A 18 11.80 3.86 -4.29
CA GLU A 18 12.73 4.57 -3.40
C GLU A 18 12.08 4.89 -2.04
N ASN A 19 10.85 5.39 -2.05
CA ASN A 19 10.10 5.65 -0.82
C ASN A 19 9.89 4.37 0.01
N HIS A 20 9.55 3.27 -0.64
CA HIS A 20 9.34 1.98 -0.01
C HIS A 20 10.64 1.49 0.66
N ARG A 21 11.76 1.50 -0.07
CA ARG A 21 13.09 1.17 0.48
C ARG A 21 13.42 1.99 1.71
N ARG A 22 13.31 3.33 1.60
CA ARG A 22 13.61 4.26 2.69
C ARG A 22 12.74 4.02 3.93
N ILE A 23 11.48 3.63 3.75
CA ILE A 23 10.60 3.30 4.87
C ILE A 23 11.05 2.00 5.55
N LEU A 24 11.40 0.96 4.79
CA LEU A 24 11.92 -0.30 5.34
C LEU A 24 13.23 -0.06 6.13
N ASP A 25 14.14 0.74 5.60
CA ASP A 25 15.39 1.10 6.29
C ASP A 25 15.12 1.85 7.61
N ARG A 26 14.16 2.78 7.61
CA ARG A 26 13.73 3.51 8.82
C ARG A 26 13.10 2.58 9.86
N ILE A 27 12.29 1.61 9.43
CA ILE A 27 11.71 0.59 10.32
C ILE A 27 12.85 -0.22 10.94
N ALA A 28 13.76 -0.75 10.12
CA ALA A 28 14.88 -1.56 10.59
C ALA A 28 15.77 -0.79 11.58
N ALA A 29 16.13 0.46 11.26
CA ALA A 29 16.90 1.31 12.15
C ALA A 29 16.19 1.60 13.48
N SER A 30 14.87 1.81 13.45
CA SER A 30 14.09 2.08 14.67
C SER A 30 13.94 0.84 15.54
N CYS A 31 13.76 -0.33 14.93
CA CYS A 31 13.73 -1.61 15.63
C CYS A 31 15.07 -1.90 16.31
N ARG A 32 16.20 -1.65 15.62
CA ARG A 32 17.55 -1.76 16.22
C ARG A 32 17.71 -0.87 17.45
N ARG A 33 17.32 0.40 17.38
CA ARG A 33 17.38 1.32 18.53
C ARG A 33 16.51 0.87 19.71
N ALA A 34 15.39 0.20 19.42
CA ALA A 34 14.46 -0.28 20.44
C ALA A 34 14.75 -1.71 20.93
N GLY A 35 15.80 -2.38 20.44
CA GLY A 35 16.07 -3.79 20.78
C GLY A 35 15.00 -4.77 20.29
N ARG A 36 14.28 -4.44 19.20
CA ARG A 36 13.19 -5.26 18.65
C ARG A 36 13.59 -5.91 17.32
N ASN A 37 13.03 -7.08 17.03
CA ASN A 37 13.15 -7.72 15.71
C ASN A 37 12.29 -6.97 14.67
N PRO A 38 12.87 -6.45 13.56
CA PRO A 38 12.10 -5.81 12.49
C PRO A 38 11.01 -6.70 11.88
N ALA A 39 11.20 -8.02 11.84
CA ALA A 39 10.21 -8.96 11.31
C ALA A 39 8.90 -8.98 12.13
N GLY A 40 8.93 -8.49 13.37
CA GLY A 40 7.75 -8.30 14.20
C GLY A 40 6.98 -7.00 13.91
N VAL A 41 7.41 -6.19 12.95
CA VAL A 41 6.76 -4.94 12.54
C VAL A 41 6.18 -5.09 11.15
N ARG A 42 4.88 -4.86 11.00
CA ARG A 42 4.18 -4.90 9.71
C ARG A 42 4.04 -3.50 9.13
N LEU A 43 4.53 -3.32 7.91
CA LEU A 43 4.24 -2.12 7.11
C LEU A 43 2.86 -2.29 6.46
N VAL A 44 1.93 -1.38 6.75
CA VAL A 44 0.63 -1.29 6.07
C VAL A 44 0.67 -0.05 5.16
N ALA A 45 0.62 -0.24 3.85
CA ALA A 45 0.65 0.86 2.89
C ALA A 45 -0.75 1.44 2.69
N VAL A 46 -0.98 2.67 3.16
CA VAL A 46 -2.30 3.33 3.04
C VAL A 46 -2.47 3.91 1.63
N THR A 47 -3.45 3.42 0.89
CA THR A 47 -3.63 3.69 -0.54
C THR A 47 -4.93 4.47 -0.87
N LYS A 48 -5.56 5.08 0.14
CA LYS A 48 -6.84 5.83 0.06
C LYS A 48 -6.96 6.89 -1.05
N TYR A 49 -5.84 7.41 -1.56
CA TYR A 49 -5.81 8.38 -2.68
C TYR A 49 -4.89 7.94 -3.83
N ALA A 50 -4.33 6.73 -3.76
CA ALA A 50 -3.42 6.23 -4.78
C ALA A 50 -4.20 5.86 -6.05
N GLU A 51 -3.62 6.01 -7.22
CA GLU A 51 -4.17 5.43 -8.45
C GLU A 51 -3.98 3.90 -8.46
N LEU A 52 -4.77 3.19 -9.26
CA LEU A 52 -4.70 1.73 -9.31
C LEU A 52 -3.32 1.23 -9.79
N ASP A 53 -2.69 1.94 -10.71
CA ASP A 53 -1.35 1.58 -11.19
C ASP A 53 -0.28 1.76 -10.12
N TRP A 54 -0.43 2.74 -9.21
CA TRP A 54 0.49 2.90 -8.08
C TRP A 54 0.33 1.76 -7.08
N VAL A 55 -0.89 1.27 -6.89
CA VAL A 55 -1.15 0.06 -6.09
C VAL A 55 -0.47 -1.15 -6.73
N ARG A 56 -0.55 -1.31 -8.05
CA ARG A 56 0.13 -2.41 -8.76
C ARG A 56 1.66 -2.34 -8.61
N ILE A 57 2.25 -1.14 -8.64
CA ILE A 57 3.68 -0.96 -8.37
C ILE A 57 4.03 -1.42 -6.95
N LEU A 58 3.22 -1.06 -5.94
CA LEU A 58 3.43 -1.53 -4.56
C LEU A 58 3.35 -3.06 -4.45
N LEU A 59 2.38 -3.68 -5.14
CA LEU A 59 2.26 -5.15 -5.19
C LEU A 59 3.50 -5.80 -5.83
N ALA A 60 4.00 -5.23 -6.93
CA ALA A 60 5.23 -5.70 -7.59
C ALA A 60 6.47 -5.59 -6.68
N LEU A 61 6.47 -4.65 -5.73
CA LEU A 61 7.50 -4.52 -4.69
C LEU A 61 7.29 -5.47 -3.49
N GLY A 62 6.27 -6.35 -3.54
CA GLY A 62 5.97 -7.34 -2.50
C GLY A 62 5.10 -6.80 -1.36
N VAL A 63 4.52 -5.60 -1.47
CA VAL A 63 3.67 -5.02 -0.42
C VAL A 63 2.26 -5.63 -0.49
N GLN A 64 1.94 -6.56 0.41
CA GLN A 64 0.64 -7.23 0.44
C GLN A 64 -0.35 -6.63 1.45
N ASP A 65 0.10 -5.85 2.42
CA ASP A 65 -0.75 -5.22 3.43
C ASP A 65 -1.16 -3.80 2.99
N LEU A 66 -2.40 -3.65 2.53
CA LEU A 66 -2.92 -2.39 1.99
C LEU A 66 -4.03 -1.80 2.87
N GLY A 67 -3.90 -0.50 3.17
CA GLY A 67 -4.83 0.25 4.00
C GLY A 67 -5.79 1.13 3.19
N GLU A 68 -7.09 1.02 3.45
CA GLU A 68 -8.12 1.85 2.85
C GLU A 68 -8.97 2.57 3.90
N ASN A 69 -9.46 3.75 3.56
CA ASN A 69 -10.33 4.51 4.46
C ASN A 69 -11.82 4.21 4.27
N ARG A 70 -12.22 3.80 3.07
CA ARG A 70 -13.63 3.63 2.69
C ARG A 70 -13.91 2.19 2.26
N PRO A 71 -14.92 1.51 2.83
CA PRO A 71 -15.26 0.14 2.46
C PRO A 71 -15.56 -0.03 0.96
N GLN A 72 -16.20 0.94 0.32
CA GLN A 72 -16.57 0.84 -1.10
C GLN A 72 -15.32 0.80 -2.00
N GLN A 73 -14.33 1.65 -1.71
CA GLN A 73 -13.07 1.69 -2.45
C GLN A 73 -12.27 0.41 -2.24
N LEU A 74 -12.22 -0.10 -1.02
CA LEU A 74 -11.61 -1.39 -0.70
C LEU A 74 -12.26 -2.52 -1.51
N LEU A 75 -13.59 -2.64 -1.49
CA LEU A 75 -14.32 -3.67 -2.24
C LEU A 75 -14.09 -3.56 -3.74
N GLN A 76 -14.10 -2.34 -4.29
CA GLN A 76 -13.81 -2.11 -5.71
C GLN A 76 -12.39 -2.58 -6.08
N ARG A 77 -11.39 -2.29 -5.23
CA ARG A 77 -10.01 -2.70 -5.46
C ARG A 77 -9.80 -4.19 -5.28
N ALA A 78 -10.41 -4.80 -4.26
CA ALA A 78 -10.35 -6.23 -4.02
C ALA A 78 -10.93 -7.04 -5.18
N ALA A 79 -11.91 -6.49 -5.91
CA ALA A 79 -12.43 -7.11 -7.13
C ALA A 79 -11.50 -6.97 -8.34
N ALA A 80 -10.65 -5.94 -8.38
CA ALA A 80 -9.80 -5.61 -9.53
C ALA A 80 -8.33 -6.06 -9.37
N LEU A 81 -7.94 -6.56 -8.21
CA LEU A 81 -6.56 -6.90 -7.84
C LEU A 81 -6.44 -8.37 -7.38
N PRO A 82 -5.21 -8.91 -7.28
CA PRO A 82 -4.97 -10.26 -6.78
C PRO A 82 -5.61 -10.52 -5.40
N LYS A 83 -5.98 -11.78 -5.16
CA LYS A 83 -6.73 -12.19 -3.95
C LYS A 83 -5.86 -12.37 -2.71
N ASP A 84 -4.54 -12.38 -2.84
CA ASP A 84 -3.56 -12.57 -1.75
C ASP A 84 -3.25 -11.27 -0.98
N ILE A 85 -3.89 -10.16 -1.34
CA ILE A 85 -3.79 -8.88 -0.63
C ILE A 85 -4.50 -8.95 0.73
N ARG A 86 -3.81 -8.52 1.77
CA ARG A 86 -4.38 -8.28 3.11
C ARG A 86 -4.89 -6.84 3.19
N TRP A 87 -6.21 -6.70 3.14
CA TRP A 87 -6.87 -5.39 3.25
C TRP A 87 -7.09 -4.98 4.70
N HIS A 88 -6.71 -3.74 5.02
CA HIS A 88 -6.90 -3.12 6.32
C HIS A 88 -7.82 -1.91 6.16
N LEU A 89 -9.02 -1.94 6.75
CA LEU A 89 -9.86 -0.74 6.83
C LEU A 89 -9.34 0.12 8.00
N VAL A 90 -8.65 1.22 7.68
CA VAL A 90 -8.05 2.13 8.67
C VAL A 90 -8.85 3.43 8.85
N GLY A 91 -9.95 3.57 8.11
CA GLY A 91 -10.92 4.65 8.27
C GLY A 91 -12.09 4.27 9.18
N HIS A 92 -12.97 5.25 9.43
CA HIS A 92 -14.18 5.01 10.22
C HIS A 92 -15.16 4.11 9.45
N LEU A 93 -15.56 3.00 10.07
CA LEU A 93 -16.62 2.13 9.57
C LEU A 93 -17.97 2.66 10.06
N GLN A 94 -18.74 3.27 9.17
CA GLN A 94 -20.10 3.71 9.49
C GLN A 94 -21.00 2.48 9.72
N ARG A 95 -21.88 2.56 10.73
CA ARG A 95 -22.78 1.46 11.14
C ARG A 95 -23.60 0.87 9.98
N ASN A 96 -24.09 1.73 9.07
CA ASN A 96 -24.86 1.33 7.89
C ASN A 96 -24.04 0.64 6.78
N LYS A 97 -22.72 0.50 6.95
CA LYS A 97 -21.83 -0.21 6.02
C LYS A 97 -21.36 -1.56 6.55
N VAL A 98 -21.87 -1.98 7.71
CA VAL A 98 -21.70 -3.33 8.26
C VAL A 98 -22.90 -4.16 7.82
N ARG A 99 -22.67 -5.35 7.25
CA ARG A 99 -23.70 -6.36 7.08
C ARG A 99 -23.48 -7.42 8.17
N PRO A 100 -24.51 -7.80 8.94
CA PRO A 100 -24.41 -8.92 9.87
C PRO A 100 -24.17 -10.24 9.14
#